data_AF-A0A6N2TXS5-F1
#
_entry.id   AF-A0A6N2TXS5-F1
#
_cell.length_a   1.000
_cell.length_b   1.000
_cell.length_c   1.000
_cell.angle_alpha   90.00
_cell.angle_beta   90.00
_cell.angle_gamma   90.00
#
_symmetry.space_group_name_H-M   'P 1'
#
loop_
_entity.id
_entity.type
_entity.pdbx_description
1 polymer ?
#
loop_
_entity_poly.entity_id
_entity_poly.type
_entity_poly.pdbx_seq_one_letter_code
_entity_poly.pdbx_strand_id
1 'polypeptide(L)'
;MVVKLEGKIDGNPIIFHRKEGDWWETTIPPNINGIYIVELVATDDAGNQGYACKYIITIDLDALCVRIKPETFCVKSRVSNYKSEIFLSNYYAKIL
;
A
#
# COMPACT_ATOMS: atom_id res chain seq x y z
N MET A 1 6.31 -12.23 -4.93
CA MET A 1 5.00 -12.54 -4.29
C MET A 1 4.94 -11.84 -2.95
N VAL A 2 3.81 -11.25 -2.54
CA VAL A 2 3.70 -10.65 -1.19
C VAL A 2 3.70 -11.76 -0.14
N VAL A 3 4.64 -11.70 0.81
CA VAL A 3 4.79 -12.68 1.89
C VAL A 3 4.41 -12.13 3.25
N LYS A 4 4.35 -10.80 3.39
CA LYS A 4 3.98 -10.11 4.63
C LYS A 4 3.19 -8.85 4.31
N LEU A 5 2.09 -8.65 5.00
CA LEU A 5 1.32 -7.41 4.98
C LEU A 5 1.24 -6.88 6.42
N GLU A 6 1.75 -5.67 6.62
CA GLU A 6 1.71 -4.98 7.90
C GLU A 6 0.80 -3.77 7.77
N GLY A 7 0.03 -3.50 8.83
CA GLY A 7 -0.79 -2.31 8.87
C GLY A 7 -0.64 -1.50 10.14
N LYS A 8 -1.16 -0.28 10.10
CA LYS A 8 -1.39 0.54 11.30
C LYS A 8 -2.80 1.10 11.26
N ILE A 9 -3.43 1.17 12.43
CA ILE A 9 -4.70 1.86 12.66
C ILE A 9 -4.44 2.98 13.66
N ASP A 10 -4.66 4.22 13.24
CA ASP A 10 -4.43 5.41 14.07
C ASP A 10 -3.01 5.42 14.70
N GLY A 11 -2.03 4.93 13.94
CA GLY A 11 -0.63 4.79 14.36
C GLY A 11 -0.30 3.51 15.14
N ASN A 12 -1.30 2.76 15.62
CA ASN A 12 -1.11 1.50 16.33
C ASN A 12 -0.93 0.33 15.36
N PRO A 13 0.08 -0.53 15.54
CA PRO A 13 0.33 -1.63 14.62
C PRO A 13 -0.80 -2.68 14.66
N ILE A 14 -1.14 -3.20 13.48
CA ILE A 14 -2.05 -4.33 13.29
C ILE A 14 -1.41 -5.37 12.37
N ILE A 15 -1.75 -6.63 12.59
CA ILE A 15 -1.22 -7.75 11.82
C ILE A 15 -2.31 -8.21 10.85
N PHE A 16 -1.92 -8.39 9.58
CA PHE A 16 -2.76 -9.05 8.59
C PHE A 16 -2.36 -10.52 8.46
N HIS A 17 -3.36 -11.37 8.39
CA HIS A 17 -3.19 -12.79 8.13
C HIS A 17 -3.54 -13.08 6.68
N ARG A 18 -2.60 -13.74 5.97
CA ARG A 18 -2.86 -14.22 4.62
C ARG A 18 -3.94 -15.29 4.67
N LYS A 19 -4.90 -15.19 3.76
CA LYS A 19 -5.95 -16.18 3.50
C LYS A 19 -5.62 -16.93 2.22
N GLU A 20 -6.63 -17.48 1.56
CA GLU A 20 -6.45 -18.17 0.29
C GLU A 20 -5.97 -17.18 -0.80
N GLY A 21 -4.97 -17.59 -1.58
CA GLY A 21 -4.38 -16.77 -2.63
C GLY A 21 -3.74 -15.47 -2.11
N ASP A 22 -4.16 -14.34 -2.66
CA ASP A 22 -3.62 -13.00 -2.33
C ASP A 22 -4.56 -12.17 -1.43
N TRP A 23 -5.50 -12.83 -0.76
CA TRP A 23 -6.38 -12.20 0.21
C TRP A 23 -5.71 -12.08 1.58
N TRP A 24 -5.96 -10.95 2.25
CA TRP A 24 -5.43 -10.65 3.59
C TRP A 24 -6.54 -10.13 4.48
N GLU A 25 -6.56 -10.57 5.74
CA GLU A 25 -7.59 -10.21 6.72
C GLU A 25 -6.97 -9.69 8.03
N THR A 26 -7.65 -8.75 8.67
CA THR A 26 -7.32 -8.25 10.01
C THR A 26 -8.60 -7.90 10.77
N THR A 27 -8.51 -7.74 12.07
CA THR A 27 -9.61 -7.31 12.93
C THR A 27 -9.35 -5.88 13.43
N ILE A 28 -10.27 -4.96 13.11
CA ILE A 28 -10.25 -3.59 13.61
C ILE A 28 -10.75 -3.58 15.06
N PRO A 29 -10.17 -2.77 15.98
CA PRO A 29 -10.61 -2.71 17.38
C PRO A 29 -12.12 -2.43 17.56
N PRO A 30 -12.70 -2.86 18.70
CA PRO A 30 -14.15 -3.07 18.86
C PRO A 30 -15.03 -1.82 19.01
N ASN A 31 -14.48 -0.61 19.05
CA ASN A 31 -15.30 0.61 19.04
C ASN A 31 -15.81 0.88 17.64
N ILE A 32 -16.73 0.06 17.14
CA ILE A 32 -17.12 -0.03 15.72
C ILE A 32 -17.58 1.30 15.12
N ASN A 33 -18.06 2.28 15.91
CA ASN A 33 -18.42 3.61 15.42
C ASN A 33 -17.22 4.57 15.52
N GLY A 34 -16.74 5.09 14.39
CA GLY A 34 -15.58 5.98 14.37
C GLY A 34 -14.93 6.19 13.01
N ILE A 35 -13.85 6.98 13.02
CA ILE A 35 -12.98 7.22 11.87
C ILE A 35 -11.62 6.57 12.18
N TYR A 36 -11.13 5.75 11.25
CA TYR A 36 -9.87 5.04 11.35
C TYR A 36 -8.97 5.39 10.19
N ILE A 37 -7.72 5.72 10.50
CA ILE A 37 -6.68 5.91 9.50
C ILE A 37 -5.89 4.62 9.39
N VAL A 38 -6.04 3.94 8.25
CA VAL A 38 -5.37 2.66 7.96
C VAL A 38 -4.20 2.88 7.03
N GLU A 39 -3.02 2.45 7.43
CA GLU A 39 -1.79 2.47 6.62
C GLU A 39 -1.34 1.05 6.35
N LEU A 40 -0.96 0.70 5.12
CA LEU A 40 -0.52 -0.66 4.75
C LEU A 40 0.86 -0.66 4.09
N VAL A 41 1.69 -1.63 4.46
CA VAL A 41 3.01 -1.92 3.87
C VAL A 41 3.08 -3.39 3.50
N ALA A 42 3.35 -3.67 2.23
CA ALA A 42 3.53 -5.03 1.72
C ALA A 42 5.03 -5.33 1.56
N THR A 43 5.44 -6.53 1.93
CA THR A 43 6.80 -7.04 1.71
C THR A 43 6.75 -8.25 0.79
N ASP A 44 7.60 -8.25 -0.24
CA ASP A 44 7.74 -9.40 -1.14
C ASP A 44 8.74 -10.45 -0.62
N ASP A 45 8.86 -11.55 -1.35
CA ASP A 45 9.76 -12.68 -1.07
C ASP A 45 11.25 -12.31 -1.15
N ALA A 46 11.60 -11.24 -1.86
CA ALA A 46 12.96 -10.69 -1.89
C ALA A 46 13.22 -9.69 -0.75
N GLY A 47 12.23 -9.42 0.10
CA GLY A 47 12.33 -8.47 1.20
C GLY A 47 12.11 -7.01 0.79
N ASN A 48 11.70 -6.74 -0.45
CA ASN A 48 11.39 -5.39 -0.88
C ASN A 48 10.08 -4.93 -0.23
N GLN A 49 10.09 -3.73 0.31
CA GLN A 49 8.91 -3.11 0.90
C GLN A 49 8.29 -2.11 -0.07
N GLY A 50 7.00 -2.30 -0.35
CA GLY A 50 6.16 -1.34 -1.06
C GLY A 50 5.18 -0.69 -0.09
N TYR A 51 5.14 0.64 -0.06
CA TYR A 51 4.03 1.35 0.57
C TYR A 51 2.78 1.07 -0.25
N ALA A 52 1.80 0.37 0.33
CA ALA A 52 0.63 -0.09 -0.42
C ALA A 52 -0.42 1.02 -0.53
N CYS A 53 -0.84 1.61 0.59
CA CYS A 53 -1.92 2.59 0.62
C CYS A 53 -2.17 3.20 2.01
N LYS A 54 -2.84 4.35 2.02
CA LYS A 54 -3.48 4.95 3.20
C LYS A 54 -4.97 5.13 2.94
N TYR A 55 -5.81 4.70 3.87
CA TYR A 55 -7.26 4.83 3.80
C TYR A 55 -7.80 5.53 5.03
N ILE A 56 -8.82 6.36 4.83
CA ILE A 56 -9.70 6.84 5.88
C ILE A 56 -10.97 6.00 5.81
N ILE A 57 -11.20 5.19 6.84
CA ILE A 57 -12.39 4.36 6.98
C ILE A 57 -13.28 5.01 8.03
N THR A 58 -14.50 5.36 7.65
CA THR A 58 -15.52 5.85 8.59
C THR A 58 -16.61 4.81 8.71
N ILE A 59 -16.87 4.35 9.93
CA ILE A 59 -17.95 3.44 10.25
C ILE A 59 -18.94 4.22 11.12
N ASP A 60 -20.17 4.36 10.64
CA ASP A 60 -21.27 5.05 11.32
C ASP A 60 -22.40 4.03 11.53
N LEU A 61 -22.51 3.52 12.76
CA LEU A 61 -23.51 2.50 13.09
C LEU A 61 -24.92 3.08 13.21
N ASP A 62 -25.06 4.33 13.62
CA ASP A 62 -26.36 5.00 13.72
C ASP A 62 -26.98 5.19 12.32
N ALA A 63 -26.12 5.48 11.33
CA ALA A 63 -26.52 5.55 9.92
C ALA A 63 -26.39 4.23 9.15
N LEU A 64 -25.96 3.13 9.80
CA LEU A 64 -25.64 1.83 9.17
C LEU A 64 -24.76 1.97 7.91
N CYS A 65 -23.75 2.84 7.96
CA CYS A 65 -22.97 3.25 6.81
C CYS A 65 -21.46 3.07 7.03
N VAL A 66 -20.78 2.47 6.05
CA VAL A 66 -19.32 2.44 5.99
C VAL A 66 -18.85 3.25 4.78
N ARG A 67 -17.90 4.16 5.00
CA ARG A 67 -17.27 4.98 3.96
C ARG A 67 -15.78 4.72 3.94
N ILE A 68 -15.24 4.37 2.78
CA ILE A 68 -13.81 4.13 2.58
C ILE A 68 -13.32 5.19 1.60
N LYS A 69 -12.33 5.98 2.01
CA LYS A 69 -11.69 6.98 1.15
C LYS A 69 -10.19 6.71 1.06
N PRO A 70 -9.62 6.53 -0.14
CA PRO A 70 -8.17 6.53 -0.28
C PRO A 70 -7.64 7.92 0.07
N GLU A 71 -6.68 7.99 0.97
CA GLU A 71 -5.88 9.20 1.14
C GLU A 71 -4.82 9.18 0.04
N THR A 72 -5.11 9.89 -1.05
CA THR A 72 -4.17 10.03 -2.17
C THR A 72 -2.91 10.73 -1.68
N PHE A 73 -1.81 9.99 -1.55
CA PHE A 73 -0.50 10.60 -1.33
C PHE A 73 0.07 11.01 -2.68
N CYS A 74 0.47 12.28 -2.82
CA CYS A 74 1.28 12.68 -3.95
C CYS A 74 2.72 12.23 -3.69
N VAL A 75 3.23 11.30 -4.49
CA VAL A 75 4.67 11.02 -4.52
C VAL A 75 5.31 12.19 -5.26
N LYS A 76 5.80 13.18 -4.51
CA LYS A 76 6.80 14.09 -5.07
C LYS A 76 8.11 13.32 -5.15
N SER A 77 8.36 12.72 -6.31
CA SER A 77 9.71 12.25 -6.62
C SER A 77 10.63 13.47 -6.51
N ARG A 78 11.42 13.54 -5.44
CA ARG A 78 12.63 14.36 -5.47
C ARG A 78 13.55 13.64 -6.44
N VAL A 79 13.56 14.08 -7.68
CA VAL A 79 14.55 13.67 -8.66
C VAL A 79 15.90 14.07 -8.07
N SER A 80 16.59 13.11 -7.44
CA SER A 80 18.01 13.24 -7.16
C SER A 80 18.72 13.38 -8.49
N ASN A 81 19.78 14.19 -8.56
CA ASN A 81 20.53 14.48 -9.77
C ASN A 81 21.26 13.23 -10.28
N TYR A 82 20.54 12.21 -10.75
CA TYR A 82 21.16 11.08 -11.43
C TYR A 82 21.36 11.48 -12.90
N LYS A 83 22.61 11.51 -13.32
CA LYS A 83 23.00 11.67 -14.71
C LYS A 83 23.12 10.27 -15.29
N SER A 84 22.14 9.84 -16.08
CA SER A 84 22.27 8.59 -16.86
C SER A 84 23.02 8.92 -18.15
N GLU A 85 24.26 8.47 -18.27
CA GLU A 85 24.97 8.50 -19.55
C GLU A 85 24.54 7.29 -20.37
N ILE A 86 23.80 7.55 -21.45
CA ILE A 86 23.34 6.54 -22.41
C ILE A 86 24.52 6.25 -23.34
N PHE A 87 25.09 5.05 -23.24
CA PHE A 87 25.98 4.54 -24.28
C PHE A 87 25.13 3.89 -25.35
N LEU A 88 25.05 4.51 -26.53
CA LEU A 88 24.49 3.88 -27.72
C LEU A 88 25.34 2.65 -28.06
N SER A 89 24.74 1.47 -27.91
CA SER A 89 25.29 0.22 -28.40
C SER A 89 25.44 0.26 -29.91
N ASN A 90 26.52 -0.30 -30.47
CA ASN A 90 26.82 -0.34 -31.91
C ASN A 90 25.87 -1.25 -32.73
N TYR A 91 24.76 -1.71 -32.15
CA TYR A 91 23.79 -2.59 -32.79
C TYR A 91 22.46 -1.85 -32.96
N TYR A 92 21.93 -1.81 -34.18
CA TYR A 92 20.57 -1.34 -34.46
C TYR A 92 19.69 -2.52 -34.86
N ALA A 93 18.46 -2.54 -34.37
CA ALA A 93 17.46 -3.49 -34.83
C ALA A 93 16.84 -2.96 -36.15
N LYS A 94 16.87 -3.78 -37.19
CA LYS A 94 16.19 -3.53 -38.46
C LYS A 94 14.87 -4.29 -38.44
N ILE A 95 13.75 -3.58 -38.55
CA ILE A 95 12.44 -4.22 -38.69
C ILE A 95 12.37 -4.79 -40.11
N LEU A 96 12.08 -6.09 -40.22
CA LEU A 96 11.81 -6.79 -41.47
C LEU A 96 10.44 -6.43 -42.01
#